data_AF-A0A8T5MW72-F1
#
_entry.id   AF-A0A8T5MW72-F1
#
_cell.length_a   1.000
_cell.length_b   1.000
_cell.length_c   1.000
_cell.angle_alpha   90.00
_cell.angle_beta   90.00
_cell.angle_gamma   90.00
#
_symmetry.space_group_name_H-M   'P 1'
#
loop_
_entity.id
_entity.type
_entity.pdbx_description
1 polymer ?
#
loop_
_entity_poly.entity_id
_entity_poly.type
_entity_poly.pdbx_seq_one_letter_code
_entity_poly.pdbx_strand_id
1 'polypeptide(L)'
;MALDMAMLTNMGLPEILLWLLSFAVFYGVLSQVKMPENRESRAIISIVAAFFVLLATPTSLIEVLSGMSSSLILVVLGLLILMIFMEIAGIKHKEPTYDIDQKTGKATHTGFKDIPLLAHHKYAAFAVFLIIAVLIFMSSGGMELLGFPAINMSSSGMTSIVFFIVIILAIVWMIGQKAK
;
A
#
# COMPACT_ATOMS: atom_id res chain seq x y z
N MET A 1 17.67 -21.80 12.22
CA MET A 1 16.97 -21.27 13.42
C MET A 1 16.02 -20.22 12.90
N ALA A 2 14.73 -20.53 12.77
CA ALA A 2 13.76 -19.56 12.28
C ALA A 2 13.52 -18.54 13.40
N LEU A 3 13.61 -17.25 13.07
CA LEU A 3 13.37 -16.18 14.01
C LEU A 3 11.85 -16.13 14.26
N ASP A 4 11.43 -16.44 15.49
CA ASP A 4 10.01 -16.54 15.85
C ASP A 4 9.37 -15.13 15.90
N MET A 5 8.23 -14.97 15.25
CA MET A 5 7.46 -13.72 15.28
C MET A 5 7.02 -13.35 16.70
N ALA A 6 6.80 -14.33 17.56
CA ALA A 6 6.53 -14.09 18.97
C ALA A 6 7.72 -13.41 19.67
N MET A 7 8.94 -13.82 19.33
CA MET A 7 10.16 -13.21 19.87
C MET A 7 10.31 -11.76 19.40
N LEU A 8 10.08 -11.47 18.12
CA LEU A 8 10.12 -10.10 17.59
C LEU A 8 9.07 -9.17 18.22
N THR A 9 7.86 -9.70 18.45
CA THR A 9 6.78 -8.93 19.09
C THR A 9 7.17 -8.56 20.52
N ASN A 10 7.74 -9.51 21.27
CA ASN A 10 8.22 -9.28 22.64
C ASN A 10 9.45 -8.35 22.71
N MET A 11 10.18 -8.16 21.60
CA MET A 11 11.29 -7.21 21.51
C MET A 11 10.84 -5.76 21.25
N GLY A 12 9.54 -5.50 21.19
CA GLY A 12 9.00 -4.17 20.97
C GLY A 12 8.90 -3.76 19.49
N LEU A 13 8.78 -4.73 18.58
CA LEU A 13 8.59 -4.44 17.15
C LEU A 13 7.39 -3.51 16.87
N PRO A 14 6.21 -3.68 17.51
CA PRO A 14 5.08 -2.76 17.30
C PRO A 14 5.39 -1.31 17.66
N GLU A 15 6.14 -1.09 18.73
CA GLU A 15 6.57 0.21 19.23
C GLU A 15 7.56 0.87 18.27
N ILE A 16 8.50 0.08 17.73
CA ILE A 16 9.45 0.55 16.70
C ILE A 16 8.70 0.93 15.42
N LEU A 17 7.71 0.12 15.00
CA LEU A 17 6.89 0.42 13.83
C LEU A 17 6.05 1.68 14.02
N LEU A 18 5.43 1.86 15.20
CA LEU A 18 4.68 3.06 15.53
C LEU A 18 5.57 4.31 15.51
N TRP A 19 6.78 4.20 16.06
CA TRP A 19 7.76 5.27 16.06
C TRP A 19 8.21 5.63 14.63
N LEU A 20 8.55 4.63 13.80
CA LEU A 20 8.92 4.83 12.40
C LEU A 20 7.77 5.45 11.58
N LEU A 21 6.55 4.98 11.78
CA LEU A 21 5.36 5.52 11.13
C LEU A 21 5.15 6.99 11.50
N SER A 22 5.20 7.30 12.79
CA SER A 22 5.05 8.67 13.29
C SER A 22 6.15 9.58 12.72
N PHE A 23 7.40 9.10 12.69
CA PHE A 23 8.51 9.81 12.07
C PHE A 23 8.25 10.11 10.59
N ALA A 24 7.83 9.11 9.82
CA ALA A 24 7.55 9.26 8.39
C ALA A 24 6.43 10.27 8.13
N VAL A 25 5.38 10.27 8.96
CA VAL A 25 4.26 11.22 8.88
C VAL A 25 4.74 12.64 9.16
N PHE A 26 5.41 12.88 10.29
CA PHE A 26 5.91 14.22 10.63
C PHE A 26 6.92 14.72 9.62
N TYR A 27 7.86 13.88 9.19
CA TYR A 27 8.86 14.26 8.19
C TYR A 27 8.21 14.60 6.85
N GLY A 28 7.23 13.80 6.42
CA GLY A 28 6.46 14.05 5.20
C GLY A 28 5.74 15.39 5.24
N VAL A 29 5.01 15.66 6.33
CA VAL A 29 4.27 16.93 6.53
C VAL A 29 5.22 18.12 6.55
N LEU A 30 6.28 18.09 7.36
CA LEU A 30 7.28 19.16 7.43
C LEU A 30 8.02 19.34 6.09
N SER A 31 8.16 18.27 5.32
CA SER A 31 8.76 18.33 3.98
C SER A 31 7.90 19.11 3.00
N GLN A 32 6.58 18.90 3.02
CA GLN A 32 5.63 19.61 2.15
C GLN A 32 5.50 21.09 2.51
N VAL A 33 5.49 21.40 3.82
CA VAL A 33 5.37 22.79 4.31
C VAL A 33 6.69 23.57 4.20
N LYS A 34 7.81 22.88 3.92
CA LYS A 34 9.17 23.45 3.86
C LYS A 34 9.59 24.16 5.16
N MET A 35 9.06 23.71 6.30
CA MET A 35 9.39 24.27 7.61
C MET A 35 9.92 23.17 8.53
N PRO A 36 11.09 23.35 9.17
CA PRO A 36 12.15 24.32 8.85
C PRO A 36 12.77 24.10 7.46
N GLU A 37 13.40 25.15 6.90
CA GLU A 37 14.01 25.08 5.55
C GLU A 37 15.12 24.00 5.49
N ASN A 38 15.92 23.91 6.55
CA ASN A 38 16.97 22.90 6.65
C ASN A 38 16.36 21.48 6.77
N ARG A 39 16.83 20.58 5.90
CA ARG A 39 16.42 19.17 5.85
C ARG A 39 16.79 18.41 7.12
N GLU A 40 17.94 18.73 7.73
CA GLU A 40 18.44 18.08 8.94
C GLU A 40 17.57 18.44 10.14
N SER A 41 17.22 19.72 10.29
CA SER A 41 16.33 20.18 11.36
C SER A 41 14.94 19.54 11.26
N ARG A 42 14.40 19.36 10.05
CA ARG A 42 13.14 18.62 9.83
C ARG A 42 13.22 17.18 10.33
N ALA A 43 14.32 16.48 10.04
CA ALA A 43 14.52 15.12 10.51
C ALA A 43 14.59 15.05 12.05
N ILE A 44 15.37 15.93 12.68
CA ILE A 44 15.50 15.99 14.14
C ILE A 44 14.14 16.26 14.81
N ILE A 45 13.39 17.26 14.33
CA ILE A 45 12.06 17.58 14.85
C ILE A 45 11.12 16.39 14.71
N SER A 46 11.16 15.69 13.58
CA SER A 46 10.31 14.52 13.32
C SER A 46 10.65 13.36 14.25
N ILE A 47 11.94 13.13 14.55
CA ILE A 47 12.39 12.10 15.50
C ILE A 47 11.86 12.39 16.91
N VAL A 48 12.00 13.64 17.36
CA VAL A 48 11.54 14.07 18.69
C VAL A 48 10.01 13.96 18.78
N ALA A 49 9.29 14.45 17.77
CA ALA A 49 7.83 14.35 17.70
C ALA A 49 7.34 12.89 17.68
N ALA A 50 7.99 12.01 16.92
CA ALA A 50 7.68 10.59 16.90
C ALA A 50 7.87 9.92 18.26
N PHE A 51 8.89 10.34 19.02
CA PHE A 51 9.12 9.85 20.37
C PHE A 51 8.01 10.29 21.33
N PHE A 52 7.55 11.55 21.24
CA PHE A 52 6.41 12.02 22.02
C PHE A 52 5.11 11.29 21.66
N VAL A 53 4.88 10.97 20.38
CA VAL A 53 3.72 10.15 19.99
C VAL A 53 3.80 8.77 20.63
N LEU A 54 4.96 8.11 20.59
CA LEU A 54 5.13 6.81 21.23
C LEU A 54 4.78 6.85 22.72
N LEU A 55 5.24 7.88 23.45
CA LEU A 55 4.94 8.05 24.89
C LEU A 55 3.48 8.41 25.18
N ALA A 56 2.82 9.14 24.29
CA ALA A 56 1.43 9.55 24.44
C ALA A 56 0.42 8.50 23.96
N THR A 57 0.89 7.45 23.29
CA THR A 57 0.02 6.46 22.66
C THR A 57 -0.52 5.47 23.70
N PRO A 58 -1.85 5.26 23.78
CA PRO A 58 -2.42 4.24 24.65
C PRO A 58 -2.05 2.83 24.16
N THR A 59 -1.91 1.89 25.08
CA THR A 59 -1.54 0.49 24.80
C THR A 59 -2.48 -0.19 23.81
N SER A 60 -3.77 0.15 23.84
CA SER A 60 -4.76 -0.36 22.88
C SER A 60 -4.42 -0.03 21.43
N LEU A 61 -3.84 1.15 21.15
CA LEU A 61 -3.43 1.50 19.80
C LEU A 61 -2.21 0.69 19.34
N ILE A 62 -1.31 0.37 20.27
CA ILE A 62 -0.12 -0.46 20.01
C ILE A 62 -0.56 -1.89 19.66
N GLU A 63 -1.54 -2.43 20.37
CA GLU A 63 -2.12 -3.75 20.08
C GLU A 63 -2.79 -3.79 18.69
N VAL A 64 -3.55 -2.75 18.35
CA VAL A 64 -4.14 -2.60 17.00
C VAL A 64 -3.05 -2.52 15.94
N LEU A 65 -1.99 -1.73 16.15
CA LEU A 65 -0.87 -1.64 15.21
C LEU A 65 -0.12 -2.96 15.05
N SER A 66 0.03 -3.70 16.15
CA SER A 66 0.62 -5.04 16.15
C SER A 66 -0.24 -5.99 15.31
N GLY A 67 -1.56 -5.99 15.50
CA GLY A 67 -2.51 -6.70 14.65
C GLY A 67 -2.40 -6.29 13.16
N MET A 68 -2.35 -4.98 12.90
CA MET A 68 -2.19 -4.42 11.55
C MET A 68 -0.90 -4.87 10.89
N SER A 69 0.22 -4.92 11.62
CA SER A 69 1.53 -5.27 11.06
C SER A 69 1.52 -6.67 10.42
N SER A 70 0.86 -7.64 11.07
CA SER A 70 0.70 -9.00 10.53
C SER A 70 -0.12 -9.01 9.24
N SER A 71 -1.21 -8.22 9.20
CA SER A 71 -2.07 -8.10 8.03
C SER A 71 -1.43 -7.30 6.89
N LEU A 72 -0.62 -6.29 7.21
CA LEU A 72 0.05 -5.42 6.25
C LEU A 72 1.15 -6.18 5.53
N ILE A 73 1.87 -7.08 6.21
CA ILE A 73 2.83 -8.00 5.57
C ILE A 73 2.11 -8.90 4.58
N LEU A 74 0.98 -9.52 4.97
CA LEU A 74 0.18 -10.36 4.08
C LEU A 74 -0.34 -9.59 2.87
N VAL A 75 -0.77 -8.34 3.08
CA VAL A 75 -1.20 -7.48 1.99
C VAL A 75 -0.08 -7.10 1.06
N VAL A 76 1.06 -6.65 1.58
CA VAL A 76 2.23 -6.31 0.77
C VAL A 76 2.65 -7.53 -0.04
N LEU A 77 2.69 -8.71 0.58
CA LEU A 77 2.98 -9.98 -0.09
C LEU A 77 1.96 -10.29 -1.19
N GLY A 78 0.66 -10.15 -0.90
CA GLY A 78 -0.42 -10.35 -1.87
C GLY A 78 -0.33 -9.39 -3.06
N LEU A 79 0.02 -8.13 -2.79
CA LEU A 79 0.23 -7.10 -3.81
C LEU A 79 1.46 -7.41 -4.67
N LEU A 80 2.53 -7.91 -4.05
CA LEU A 80 3.75 -8.35 -4.73
C LEU A 80 3.48 -9.56 -5.63
N ILE A 81 2.73 -10.55 -5.15
CA ILE A 81 2.29 -11.72 -5.94
C ILE A 81 1.40 -11.27 -7.11
N LEU A 82 0.45 -10.37 -6.87
CA LEU A 82 -0.42 -9.83 -7.92
C LEU A 82 0.39 -9.06 -8.97
N MET A 83 1.41 -8.32 -8.56
CA MET A 83 2.34 -7.63 -9.45
C MET A 83 3.12 -8.62 -10.33
N ILE A 84 3.60 -9.73 -9.76
CA ILE A 84 4.25 -10.83 -10.50
C ILE A 84 3.28 -11.44 -11.52
N PHE A 85 2.03 -11.71 -11.14
CA PHE A 85 1.04 -12.25 -12.07
C PHE A 85 0.71 -11.30 -13.22
N MET A 86 0.62 -9.99 -12.97
CA MET A 86 0.43 -8.99 -14.03
C MET A 86 1.60 -8.98 -15.01
N GLU A 87 2.82 -9.17 -14.52
CA GLU A 87 4.02 -9.22 -15.34
C GLU A 87 4.08 -10.50 -16.20
N ILE A 88 3.80 -11.67 -15.60
CA ILE A 88 3.73 -12.96 -16.31
C ILE A 88 2.58 -12.98 -17.32
N ALA A 89 1.45 -12.33 -17.02
CA ALA A 89 0.32 -12.21 -17.93
C ALA A 89 0.64 -11.36 -19.18
N GLY A 90 1.82 -10.76 -19.25
CA GLY A 90 2.30 -10.07 -20.45
C GLY A 90 1.45 -8.85 -20.79
N ILE A 91 0.82 -8.21 -19.80
CA ILE A 91 0.03 -7.01 -20.01
C ILE A 91 1.02 -5.88 -20.33
N LYS A 92 1.25 -5.67 -21.63
CA LYS A 92 2.07 -4.59 -22.16
C LYS A 92 1.15 -3.50 -22.67
N HIS A 93 1.36 -2.27 -22.21
CA HIS A 93 0.66 -1.12 -22.79
C HIS A 93 1.42 -0.68 -24.04
N LYS A 94 0.72 -0.47 -25.15
CA LYS A 94 1.31 -0.02 -26.41
C LYS A 94 1.07 1.48 -26.55
N GLU A 95 2.08 2.30 -26.32
CA GLU A 95 1.97 3.73 -26.59
C GLU A 95 2.35 4.02 -28.06
N PRO A 96 1.54 4.81 -28.78
CA PRO A 96 1.89 5.25 -30.13
C PRO A 96 3.14 6.13 -30.05
N THR A 97 4.15 5.75 -30.83
CA THR A 97 5.40 6.49 -30.94
C THR A 97 5.30 7.39 -32.18
N TYR A 98 5.57 8.67 -31.97
CA TYR A 98 5.60 9.66 -33.04
C TYR A 98 7.04 10.08 -33.26
N ASP A 99 7.49 9.98 -34.51
CA ASP A 99 8.77 10.57 -34.92
C ASP A 99 8.49 11.92 -35.56
N ILE A 100 9.21 12.94 -35.09
CA ILE A 100 9.06 14.30 -35.58
C ILE A 100 10.09 14.47 -36.68
N ASP A 101 9.61 14.56 -37.93
CA ASP A 101 10.48 14.82 -39.06
C ASP A 101 11.10 16.22 -38.93
N GLN A 102 12.41 16.28 -38.68
CA GLN A 102 13.15 17.53 -38.46
C GLN A 102 13.10 18.47 -39.67
N LYS A 103 12.81 17.97 -40.88
CA LYS A 103 12.74 18.81 -42.08
C LYS A 103 11.37 19.44 -42.29
N THR A 104 10.30 18.77 -41.88
CA THR A 104 8.93 19.21 -42.15
C THR A 104 8.17 19.65 -40.90
N GLY A 105 8.70 19.34 -39.70
CA GLY A 105 8.05 19.59 -38.42
C GLY A 105 6.78 18.77 -38.21
N LYS A 106 6.49 17.80 -39.08
CA LYS A 106 5.29 16.97 -38.99
C LYS A 106 5.56 15.73 -38.16
N ALA A 107 4.64 15.44 -37.25
CA ALA A 107 4.64 14.20 -36.49
C ALA A 107 4.11 13.06 -37.37
N THR A 108 4.94 12.05 -37.60
CA THR A 108 4.58 10.83 -38.31
C THR A 108 4.52 9.67 -37.34
N HIS A 109 3.43 8.90 -37.38
CA HIS A 109 3.25 7.73 -36.51
C HIS A 109 4.20 6.61 -36.96
N THR A 110 5.22 6.31 -36.16
CA THR A 110 6.30 5.36 -36.52
C THR A 110 6.12 3.97 -35.90
N GLY A 111 5.21 3.80 -34.94
CA GLY A 111 4.89 2.49 -34.40
C GLY A 111 4.32 2.53 -32.99
N PHE A 112 4.33 1.38 -32.32
CA PHE A 112 3.93 1.25 -30.92
C PHE A 112 5.13 0.84 -30.07
N LYS A 113 5.37 1.55 -28.98
CA LYS A 113 6.37 1.18 -27.98
C LYS A 113 5.67 0.53 -26.81
N ASP A 114 6.14 -0.66 -26.44
CA ASP A 114 5.68 -1.33 -25.22
C ASP A 114 6.23 -0.56 -24.01
N ILE A 115 5.33 -0.06 -23.16
CA ILE A 115 5.64 0.53 -21.86
C ILE A 115 4.97 -0.27 -20.75
N PRO A 116 5.61 -0.35 -19.57
CA PRO A 116 5.06 -1.04 -18.41
C PRO A 116 3.72 -0.44 -17.97
N LEU A 117 2.76 -1.32 -17.68
CA LEU A 117 1.34 -1.01 -17.45
C LEU A 117 1.06 -0.01 -16.33
N LEU A 118 1.92 0.05 -15.33
CA LEU A 118 1.76 0.89 -14.14
C LEU A 118 1.83 2.39 -14.44
N ALA A 119 2.34 2.78 -15.61
CA ALA A 119 2.42 4.19 -16.00
C ALA A 119 1.06 4.78 -16.44
N HIS A 120 0.15 3.97 -17.00
CA HIS A 120 -1.01 4.49 -17.75
C HIS A 120 -2.35 4.42 -16.99
N HIS A 121 -2.56 3.45 -16.09
CA HIS A 121 -3.83 3.29 -15.35
C HIS A 121 -3.73 3.65 -13.87
N LYS A 122 -3.46 4.94 -13.61
CA LYS A 122 -3.38 5.53 -12.26
C LYS A 122 -4.63 5.22 -11.41
N TYR A 123 -5.82 5.26 -12.03
CA TYR A 123 -7.09 5.03 -11.32
C TYR A 123 -7.36 3.56 -10.98
N ALA A 124 -6.93 2.61 -11.82
CA ALA A 124 -7.09 1.18 -11.53
C ALA A 124 -6.15 0.74 -10.41
N ALA A 125 -4.90 1.20 -10.45
CA ALA A 125 -3.96 1.01 -9.35
C ALA A 125 -4.51 1.61 -8.06
N PHE A 126 -5.00 2.86 -8.11
CA PHE A 126 -5.64 3.50 -6.95
C PHE A 126 -6.85 2.73 -6.41
N ALA A 127 -7.73 2.22 -7.28
CA ALA A 127 -8.90 1.44 -6.87
C ALA A 127 -8.51 0.12 -6.19
N VAL A 128 -7.53 -0.60 -6.72
CA VAL A 128 -6.99 -1.82 -6.10
C VAL A 128 -6.37 -1.50 -4.74
N PHE A 129 -5.56 -0.45 -4.65
CA PHE A 129 -5.00 0.01 -3.37
C PHE A 129 -6.07 0.41 -2.36
N LEU A 130 -7.16 1.06 -2.81
CA LEU A 130 -8.26 1.49 -1.95
C LEU A 130 -9.06 0.28 -1.42
N ILE A 131 -9.36 -0.71 -2.26
CA ILE A 131 -10.00 -1.96 -1.84
C ILE A 131 -9.14 -2.68 -0.81
N ILE A 132 -7.84 -2.77 -1.08
CA ILE A 132 -6.86 -3.37 -0.17
C ILE A 132 -6.79 -2.60 1.17
N ALA A 133 -6.82 -1.27 1.13
CA ALA A 133 -6.78 -0.44 2.34
C ALA A 133 -8.04 -0.65 3.22
N VAL A 134 -9.23 -0.69 2.61
CA VAL A 134 -10.49 -1.01 3.30
C VAL A 134 -10.42 -2.40 3.93
N LEU A 135 -9.84 -3.35 3.21
CA LEU A 135 -9.63 -4.71 3.66
C LEU A 135 -8.72 -4.83 4.88
N ILE A 136 -7.58 -4.14 4.86
CA ILE A 136 -6.69 -4.06 6.03
C ILE A 136 -7.44 -3.45 7.20
N PHE A 137 -8.14 -2.33 6.97
CA PHE A 137 -8.89 -1.62 8.00
C PHE A 137 -9.96 -2.51 8.65
N MET A 138 -10.68 -3.31 7.86
CA MET A 138 -11.65 -4.27 8.39
C MET A 138 -10.97 -5.41 9.14
N SER A 139 -9.89 -5.97 8.58
CA SER A 139 -9.13 -7.08 9.19
C SER A 139 -8.43 -6.69 10.48
N SER A 140 -8.07 -5.41 10.64
CA SER A 140 -7.33 -4.92 11.80
C SER A 140 -8.23 -4.48 12.96
N GLY A 141 -9.53 -4.73 12.90
CA GLY A 141 -10.48 -4.26 13.92
C GLY A 141 -10.84 -2.79 13.79
N GLY A 142 -10.59 -2.12 12.66
CA GLY A 142 -10.98 -0.71 12.45
C GLY A 142 -12.49 -0.47 12.58
N MET A 143 -13.31 -1.49 12.35
CA MET A 143 -14.76 -1.47 12.58
C MET A 143 -15.13 -1.30 14.07
N GLU A 144 -14.33 -1.86 14.97
CA GLU A 144 -14.54 -1.77 16.43
C GLU A 144 -14.27 -0.35 16.95
N LEU A 145 -13.26 0.33 16.38
CA LEU A 145 -12.98 1.74 16.66
C LEU A 145 -14.12 2.68 16.25
N LEU A 146 -14.92 2.29 15.26
CA LEU A 146 -16.10 3.05 14.81
C LEU A 146 -17.36 2.73 15.64
N GLY A 147 -17.25 1.89 16.67
CA GLY A 147 -18.36 1.54 17.55
C GLY A 147 -19.35 0.56 16.92
N PHE A 148 -19.02 -0.06 15.79
CA PHE A 148 -19.83 -1.14 15.25
C PHE A 148 -19.56 -2.41 16.07
N PRO A 149 -20.55 -2.98 16.76
CA PRO A 149 -20.35 -4.21 17.51
C PRO A 149 -19.93 -5.30 16.52
N ALA A 150 -18.74 -5.86 16.75
CA ALA A 150 -18.14 -6.84 15.88
C ALA A 150 -19.14 -7.99 15.62
N ILE A 151 -19.55 -8.16 14.37
CA ILE A 151 -20.09 -9.43 13.94
C ILE A 151 -18.93 -10.41 14.14
N ASN A 152 -19.02 -11.24 15.19
CA ASN A 152 -18.00 -12.23 15.58
C ASN A 152 -17.86 -13.32 14.51
N MET A 153 -17.40 -12.95 13.32
CA MET A 153 -16.74 -13.86 12.41
C MET A 153 -15.31 -14.01 12.91
N SER A 154 -14.82 -15.24 13.00
CA SER A 154 -13.40 -15.46 13.30
C SER A 154 -12.55 -14.59 12.38
N SER A 155 -11.58 -13.89 12.94
CA SER A 155 -10.69 -12.98 12.21
C SER A 155 -10.02 -13.67 11.00
N SER A 156 -9.76 -14.97 11.10
CA SER A 156 -9.31 -15.80 9.99
C SER A 156 -10.35 -15.94 8.86
N GLY A 157 -11.63 -16.14 9.19
CA GLY A 157 -12.70 -16.35 8.22
C GLY A 157 -13.01 -15.11 7.39
N MET A 158 -13.09 -13.94 8.02
CA MET A 158 -13.38 -12.69 7.30
C MET A 158 -12.23 -12.32 6.35
N THR A 159 -10.99 -12.50 6.78
CA THR A 159 -9.81 -12.22 5.95
C THR A 159 -9.77 -13.14 4.73
N SER A 160 -10.03 -14.44 4.89
CA SER A 160 -10.07 -15.39 3.77
C SER A 160 -11.21 -15.10 2.79
N ILE A 161 -12.41 -14.77 3.29
CA ILE A 161 -13.58 -14.48 2.44
C ILE A 161 -13.31 -13.25 1.58
N VAL A 162 -12.77 -12.19 2.15
CA VAL A 162 -12.56 -10.97 1.38
C VAL A 162 -11.36 -11.09 0.45
N PHE A 163 -10.30 -11.81 0.83
CA PHE A 163 -9.21 -12.16 -0.10
C PHE A 163 -9.74 -12.95 -1.31
N PHE A 164 -10.68 -13.88 -1.06
CA PHE A 164 -11.35 -14.64 -2.12
C PHE A 164 -12.20 -13.75 -3.04
N ILE A 165 -12.92 -12.77 -2.48
CA ILE A 165 -13.70 -11.79 -3.26
C ILE A 165 -12.78 -10.93 -4.15
N VAL A 166 -11.65 -10.47 -3.62
CA VAL A 166 -10.66 -9.69 -4.41
C VAL A 166 -10.09 -10.53 -5.55
N ILE A 167 -9.74 -11.79 -5.28
CA ILE A 167 -9.26 -12.71 -6.32
C ILE A 167 -10.33 -12.93 -7.39
N ILE A 168 -11.59 -13.16 -7.01
CA ILE A 168 -12.70 -13.34 -7.96
C ILE A 168 -12.88 -12.08 -8.80
N LEU A 169 -12.87 -10.89 -8.19
CA LEU A 169 -13.00 -9.63 -8.94
C LEU A 169 -11.83 -9.43 -9.90
N ALA A 170 -10.60 -9.76 -9.49
CA ALA A 170 -9.43 -9.71 -10.35
C ALA A 170 -9.54 -10.69 -11.54
N ILE A 171 -10.01 -11.92 -11.30
CA ILE A 171 -10.23 -12.93 -12.34
C ILE A 171 -11.33 -12.48 -13.31
N VAL A 172 -12.48 -12.03 -12.80
CA VAL A 172 -13.61 -11.57 -13.63
C VAL A 172 -13.21 -10.38 -14.48
N TRP A 173 -12.46 -9.44 -13.91
CA TRP A 173 -11.91 -8.29 -14.64
C TRP A 173 -10.93 -8.72 -15.73
N MET A 174 -10.05 -9.68 -15.43
CA MET A 174 -9.06 -10.20 -16.38
C MET A 174 -9.69 -10.98 -17.54
N ILE A 175 -10.76 -11.75 -17.27
CA ILE A 175 -11.52 -12.46 -18.30
C ILE A 175 -12.31 -11.47 -19.17
N GLY A 176 -12.90 -10.44 -18.57
CA GLY A 176 -13.66 -9.41 -19.29
C GLY A 176 -12.82 -8.62 -20.30
N GLN A 177 -11.51 -8.49 -20.08
CA GLN A 177 -10.60 -7.84 -21.02
C GLN A 177 -10.24 -8.68 -22.26
N LYS A 178 -10.37 -10.01 -22.21
CA LYS A 178 -10.10 -10.88 -23.38
C LYS A 178 -11.27 -10.98 -24.36
N ALA A 179 -12.46 -10.53 -23.95
CA ALA A 179 -13.70 -10.66 -24.73
C ALA A 179 -14.03 -9.40 -25.56
N LYS A 180 -13.14 -8.39 -25.57
CA LYS A 180 -13.20 -7.20 -26.44
C LYS A 180 -11.94 -7.13 -27.29
#